data_AF-A0A660MAF6-F1
#
_entry.id   AF-A0A660MAF6-F1
#
_cell.length_a   1.000
_cell.length_b   1.000
_cell.length_c   1.000
_cell.angle_alpha   90.00
_cell.angle_beta   90.00
_cell.angle_gamma   90.00
#
_symmetry.space_group_name_H-M   'P 1'
#
loop_
_entity.id
_entity.type
_entity.pdbx_description
1 polymer ?
#
loop_
_entity_poly.entity_id
_entity_poly.type
_entity_poly.pdbx_seq_one_letter_code
_entity_poly.pdbx_strand_id
1 'polypeptide(L)' 'MKTITILIPAYNEAAVLPQLFARLEALQRSVDRRRYQFEFLFINDGSQDHTLELIQIEQQH' A
#
# COMPACT_ATOMS: atom_id res chain seq x y z
N MET A 1 -8.47 12.53 -15.39
CA MET A 1 -7.70 11.94 -14.27
C MET A 1 -7.35 10.52 -14.66
N LYS A 2 -6.06 10.12 -14.58
CA LYS A 2 -5.61 8.76 -14.89
C LYS A 2 -5.33 8.01 -13.58
N THR A 3 -5.69 6.74 -13.52
CA THR A 3 -5.41 5.87 -12.37
C THR A 3 -4.11 5.11 -12.60
N ILE A 4 -3.24 5.11 -11.59
CA ILE A 4 -2.06 4.26 -11.53
C ILE A 4 -2.27 3.28 -10.38
N THR A 5 -2.43 2.00 -10.72
CA THR A 5 -2.49 0.93 -9.72
C THR A 5 -1.08 0.38 -9.49
N ILE A 6 -0.63 0.38 -8.25
CA ILE A 6 0.61 -0.29 -7.82
C ILE A 6 0.21 -1.58 -7.12
N LEU A 7 0.52 -2.71 -7.75
CA LEU A 7 0.31 -4.04 -7.18
C LEU A 7 1.54 -4.44 -6.35
N ILE A 8 1.30 -4.87 -5.11
CA ILE A 8 2.33 -5.21 -4.13
C ILE A 8 2.04 -6.61 -3.58
N PRO A 9 2.78 -7.65 -3.98
CA PRO A 9 2.73 -8.93 -3.30
C PRO A 9 3.42 -8.80 -1.93
N ALA A 10 2.86 -9.43 -0.91
CA ALA A 10 3.39 -9.40 0.46
C ALA A 10 3.38 -10.81 1.07
N TYR A 11 4.56 -11.28 1.49
CA TYR A 11 4.77 -12.54 2.20
C TYR A 11 5.73 -12.32 3.38
N ASN A 12 5.21 -12.35 4.60
CA ASN A 12 5.99 -12.15 5.82
C ASN A 12 6.77 -10.82 5.89
N GLU A 13 6.14 -9.72 5.51
CA GLU A 13 6.71 -8.37 5.40
C GLU A 13 6.27 -7.43 6.53
N ALA A 14 5.72 -7.94 7.64
CA ALA A 14 5.10 -7.14 8.69
C ALA A 14 6.01 -6.02 9.23
N ALA A 15 7.32 -6.26 9.33
CA ALA A 15 8.29 -5.30 9.86
C ALA A 15 8.49 -4.05 8.98
N VAL A 16 8.26 -4.16 7.67
CA VAL A 16 8.54 -3.07 6.70
C VAL A 16 7.28 -2.38 6.20
N LEU A 17 6.11 -3.00 6.35
CA LEU A 17 4.82 -2.45 5.91
C LEU A 17 4.55 -1.02 6.41
N PRO A 18 4.77 -0.65 7.70
CA PRO A 18 4.52 0.71 8.16
C PRO A 18 5.36 1.76 7.43
N GLN A 19 6.61 1.43 7.10
CA GLN A 19 7.49 2.34 6.34
C GLN A 19 7.06 2.44 4.88
N LEU A 20 6.57 1.34 4.29
CA LEU A 20 6.02 1.33 2.95
C LEU A 20 4.77 2.22 2.86
N PHE A 21 3.81 2.09 3.79
CA PHE A 21 2.60 2.91 3.83
C PHE A 21 2.93 4.41 3.87
N ALA A 22 3.82 4.83 4.78
CA ALA A 22 4.26 6.23 4.87
C ALA A 22 4.87 6.75 3.56
N ARG A 23 5.63 5.91 2.84
CA ARG A 23 6.24 6.28 1.54
C ARG A 23 5.21 6.36 0.42
N LEU A 24 4.24 5.46 0.38
CA LEU A 24 3.14 5.47 -0.61
C LEU A 24 2.23 6.68 -0.41
N GLU A 25 1.94 7.04 0.84
CA GLU A 25 1.18 8.24 1.17
C GLU A 25 1.93 9.51 0.75
N ALA A 26 3.24 9.58 1.02
CA ALA A 26 4.08 10.69 0.57
C ALA A 26 4.13 10.80 -0.97
N LEU A 27 4.23 9.66 -1.67
CA LEU A 27 4.15 9.61 -3.14
C LEU A 27 2.83 10.19 -3.63
N GLN A 28 1.70 9.74 -3.10
CA GLN A 28 0.38 10.25 -3.45
C GLN A 28 0.24 11.77 -3.19
N ARG A 29 0.86 12.29 -2.13
CA ARG A 29 0.86 13.73 -1.80
C ARG A 29 1.76 14.54 -2.73
N SER A 30 2.83 13.95 -3.27
CA SER A 30 3.79 14.63 -4.15
C SER A 30 3.33 14.81 -5.61
N VAL A 31 2.28 14.10 -6.03
CA VAL A 31 1.77 14.16 -7.41
C VAL A 31 0.61 15.15 -7.56
N ASP A 32 0.44 15.70 -8.77
CA ASP A 32 -0.75 16.51 -9.09
C ASP A 32 -2.00 15.62 -9.15
N ARG A 33 -2.80 15.69 -8.08
CA ARG A 33 -4.04 14.92 -7.89
C ARG A 33 -5.12 15.22 -8.95
N ARG A 34 -5.00 16.32 -9.71
CA ARG A 34 -5.91 16.60 -10.85
C ARG A 34 -5.57 15.76 -12.08
N ARG A 35 -4.33 15.27 -12.17
CA ARG A 35 -3.83 14.49 -13.30
C ARG A 35 -3.81 13.00 -13.00
N TYR A 36 -3.33 12.61 -11.82
CA TYR A 36 -3.15 11.22 -11.43
C TYR A 36 -3.80 10.91 -10.09
N GLN A 37 -4.45 9.75 -10.01
CA GLN A 37 -4.82 9.11 -8.75
C GLN A 37 -4.05 7.81 -8.60
N PHE A 38 -3.76 7.42 -7.36
CA PHE A 38 -3.11 6.16 -7.04
C PHE A 38 -4.11 5.19 -6.43
N GLU A 39 -3.93 3.92 -6.76
CA GLU A 39 -4.55 2.78 -6.11
C GLU A 39 -3.43 1.84 -5.68
N PHE A 40 -3.43 1.40 -4.42
CA PHE A 40 -2.43 0.46 -3.91
C PHE A 40 -3.12 -0.88 -3.66
N LEU A 41 -2.75 -1.88 -4.45
CA LEU A 41 -3.34 -3.22 -4.40
C LEU A 41 -2.36 -4.20 -3.74
N PHE A 42 -2.61 -4.54 -2.48
CA PHE A 42 -1.82 -5.52 -1.75
C PHE A 42 -2.38 -6.92 -1.94
N ILE A 43 -1.52 -7.86 -2.33
CA ILE A 43 -1.84 -9.29 -2.44
C ILE A 43 -1.08 -10.04 -1.35
N ASN A 44 -1.80 -10.60 -0.37
CA ASN A 44 -1.19 -11.49 0.61
C ASN A 44 -0.90 -12.86 -0.03
N ASP A 45 0.37 -13.23 -0.10
CA ASP A 45 0.83 -14.47 -0.73
C ASP A 45 0.98 -15.63 0.28
N GLY A 46 0.03 -15.72 1.23
CA GLY A 46 0.02 -16.77 2.26
C GLY A 46 0.91 -16.49 3.47
N SER A 47 1.08 -15.22 3.85
CA SER A 47 1.84 -14.83 5.06
C SER A 47 1.33 -15.55 6.31
N GLN A 48 2.25 -15.90 7.19
CA GLN A 48 1.97 -16.55 8.49
C GLN A 48 2.23 -15.62 9.68
N ASP A 49 2.78 -14.44 9.43
CA ASP A 49 2.97 -13.37 10.41
C ASP A 49 1.81 -12.35 10.35
N HIS A 50 2.01 -11.19 10.98
CA HIS A 50 1.03 -10.10 11.05
C HIS A 50 0.90 -9.29 9.74
N THR A 51 1.47 -9.72 8.62
CA THR A 51 1.43 -8.98 7.34
C THR A 51 -0.01 -8.66 6.90
N LEU A 52 -0.89 -9.67 6.89
CA LEU A 52 -2.28 -9.48 6.47
C LEU A 52 -3.06 -8.55 7.41
N GLU A 53 -2.85 -8.70 8.72
CA GLU A 53 -3.47 -7.87 9.74
C GLU A 53 -3.09 -6.39 9.57
N LEU A 54 -1.81 -6.11 9.38
CA LEU A 54 -1.33 -4.74 9.16
C LEU A 54 -1.89 -4.11 7.88
N ILE A 55 -1.99 -4.88 6.79
CA ILE A 55 -2.62 -4.42 5.54
C ILE A 55 -4.11 -4.09 5.78
N GLN A 56 -4.83 -4.91 6.54
CA GLN A 56 -6.25 -4.68 6.84
C GLN A 56 -6.47 -3.46 7.74
N ILE A 57 -5.59 -3.22 8.72
CA ILE A 57 -5.64 -2.02 9.56
C ILE A 57 -5.46 -0.77 8.71
N GLU A 58 -4.45 -0.75 7.83
CA GLU A 58 -4.18 0.40 6.96
C GLU A 58 -5.35 0.68 6.00
N GLN A 59 -6.05 -0.34 5.49
CA GLN A 59 -7.21 -0.16 4.61
C GLN A 59 -8.39 0.59 5.25
N GLN A 60 -8.47 0.63 6.59
CA GLN A 60 -9.55 1.30 7.33
C GLN A 60 -9.26 2.77 7.64
N HIS A 61 -8.03 3.23 7.40
CA HIS A 61 -7.57 4.61 7.56
C HIS A 61 -7.78 5.44 6.28
#